data_AF-Q1RIH5-F1
#
_entry.id   AF-Q1RIH5-F1
#
_cell.length_a   1.000
_cell.length_b   1.000
_cell.length_c   1.000
_cell.angle_alpha   90.00
_cell.angle_beta   90.00
_cell.angle_gamma   90.00
#
_symmetry.space_group_name_H-M   'P 1'
#
loop_
_entity.id
_entity.type
_entity.pdbx_description
1 polymer ?
#
loop_
_entity_poly.entity_id
_entity_poly.type
_entity_poly.pdbx_seq_one_letter_code
_entity_poly.pdbx_strand_id
1 'polypeptide(L)' 'MSALTVRLPDDLAEEVTKRARKLHISRSQYIRKSIENMNKSLYEQERQEKLFKASMRTRKESIKINSEFSNIEHDLEN' A
#
# COMPACT_ATOMS: atom_id res chain seq x y z
N MET A 1 6.86 -21.53 14.77
CA MET A 1 5.56 -21.19 14.15
C MET A 1 4.58 -20.83 15.26
N SER A 2 3.88 -19.71 15.15
CA SER A 2 2.78 -19.35 16.06
C SER A 2 1.46 -19.85 15.48
N ALA A 3 0.56 -20.35 16.32
CA ALA A 3 -0.78 -20.78 15.93
C ALA A 3 -1.78 -19.67 16.28
N LEU A 4 -2.64 -19.34 15.32
CA LEU A 4 -3.73 -18.37 15.48
C LEU A 4 -5.06 -19.08 15.22
N THR A 5 -5.98 -18.99 16.17
CA THR A 5 -7.37 -19.42 15.97
C THR A 5 -8.19 -18.23 15.52
N VAL A 6 -8.86 -18.35 14.38
CA VAL A 6 -9.74 -17.31 13.83
C VAL A 6 -11.12 -17.90 13.62
N ARG A 7 -12.16 -17.20 14.11
CA ARG A 7 -13.55 -17.52 13.75
C ARG A 7 -13.90 -16.80 12.47
N LEU A 8 -14.44 -17.54 11.51
CA LEU A 8 -14.89 -17.02 10.23
C LEU A 8 -16.39 -17.28 10.10
N PRO A 9 -17.13 -16.41 9.40
CA PRO A 9 -18.46 -16.73 8.90
C PRO A 9 -18.47 -18.06 8.14
N ASP A 10 -19.55 -18.82 8.25
CA ASP A 10 -19.65 -20.18 7.69
C ASP A 10 -19.51 -20.18 6.16
N ASP A 11 -20.12 -19.21 5.49
CA ASP A 11 -20.02 -18.99 4.06
C ASP A 11 -18.56 -18.74 3.62
N LEU A 12 -17.82 -17.93 4.37
CA LEU A 12 -16.41 -17.67 4.09
C LEU A 12 -15.54 -18.90 4.34
N ALA A 13 -15.82 -19.68 5.38
CA ALA A 13 -15.11 -20.91 5.68
C ALA A 13 -15.34 -21.99 4.60
N GLU A 14 -16.55 -22.05 4.05
CA GLU A 14 -16.90 -22.92 2.92
C GLU A 14 -16.15 -22.48 1.65
N GLU A 15 -16.12 -21.19 1.35
CA GLU A 15 -15.41 -20.67 0.19
C GLU A 15 -13.89 -20.91 0.29
N VAL A 16 -13.30 -20.72 1.48
CA VAL A 16 -11.90 -21.10 1.75
C VAL A 16 -11.67 -22.57 1.42
N THR A 17 -12.59 -23.45 1.82
CA THR A 17 -12.48 -24.89 1.55
C THR A 17 -12.56 -25.19 0.06
N LYS A 18 -13.51 -24.57 -0.65
CA LYS A 18 -13.68 -24.72 -2.10
C LYS A 18 -12.45 -24.23 -2.88
N ARG A 19 -11.91 -23.08 -2.53
CA ARG A 19 -10.72 -22.48 -3.18
C ARG A 19 -9.45 -23.27 -2.88
N ALA A 20 -9.26 -23.70 -1.64
CA ALA A 20 -8.13 -24.56 -1.27
C ALA A 20 -8.15 -25.89 -2.05
N ARG A 21 -9.33 -26.52 -2.18
CA ARG A 21 -9.52 -27.71 -3.03
C ARG A 21 -9.17 -27.44 -4.49
N LYS A 22 -9.67 -26.35 -5.07
CA LYS A 22 -9.38 -25.95 -6.47
C LYS A 22 -7.88 -25.76 -6.72
N LEU A 23 -7.15 -25.29 -5.71
CA LEU A 23 -5.70 -25.06 -5.78
C LEU A 23 -4.87 -26.27 -5.32
N HIS A 24 -5.50 -27.38 -4.95
CA HIS A 24 -4.85 -28.58 -4.42
C HIS A 24 -3.92 -28.31 -3.23
N ILE A 25 -4.31 -27.40 -2.33
CA ILE A 25 -3.56 -27.05 -1.12
C ILE A 25 -4.43 -27.21 0.14
N SER A 26 -3.80 -27.23 1.31
CA SER A 26 -4.55 -27.27 2.57
C SER A 26 -5.28 -25.94 2.85
N ARG A 27 -6.34 -25.99 3.66
CA ARG A 27 -7.03 -24.78 4.13
C ARG A 27 -6.09 -23.81 4.85
N SER A 28 -5.19 -24.33 5.67
CA SER A 28 -4.20 -23.51 6.39
C SER A 28 -3.19 -22.87 5.45
N GLN A 29 -2.76 -23.55 4.38
CA GLN A 29 -1.91 -22.98 3.35
C GLN A 29 -2.64 -21.90 2.55
N TYR A 30 -3.91 -22.12 2.22
CA TYR A 30 -4.72 -21.13 1.52
C TYR A 30 -4.90 -19.85 2.35
N ILE A 31 -5.24 -19.99 3.63
CA ILE A 31 -5.37 -18.85 4.55
C ILE A 31 -4.03 -18.11 4.69
N ARG A 32 -2.92 -18.84 4.87
CA ARG A 32 -1.58 -18.25 4.95
C ARG A 32 -1.26 -17.41 3.71
N LYS A 33 -1.41 -17.98 2.51
CA LYS A 33 -1.16 -17.27 1.25
C LYS A 33 -2.06 -16.04 1.09
N SER A 34 -3.31 -16.15 1.54
CA SER A 34 -4.26 -15.02 1.48
C SER A 34 -3.80 -13.86 2.37
N ILE A 35 -3.32 -14.15 3.58
CA ILE A 35 -2.76 -13.14 4.49
C ILE A 35 -1.47 -12.54 3.93
N GLU A 36 -0.57 -13.35 3.38
CA GLU A 36 0.67 -12.88 2.74
C GLU A 36 0.37 -11.92 1.58
N ASN A 37 -0.61 -12.26 0.75
CA ASN A 37 -1.04 -11.41 -0.37
C ASN A 37 -1.69 -10.10 0.12
N MET A 38 -2.54 -10.17 1.15
CA MET A 38 -3.15 -8.98 1.76
C MET A 38 -2.08 -8.04 2.32
N ASN A 39 -1.12 -8.57 3.07
CA ASN A 39 -0.03 -7.80 3.64
C ASN A 39 0.81 -7.13 2.55
N LYS A 40 1.15 -7.87 1.49
CA LYS A 40 1.88 -7.31 0.35
C LYS A 40 1.11 -6.13 -0.28
N SER A 41 -0.18 -6.29 -0.50
CA SER A 41 -1.03 -5.21 -1.04
C SER A 41 -1.07 -4.00 -0.12
N LEU A 42 -1.18 -4.20 1.19
CA LEU A 42 -1.18 -3.11 2.18
C LEU A 42 0.17 -2.37 2.18
N TYR A 43 1.29 -3.09 2.14
CA TYR A 43 2.61 -2.47 2.06
C TYR A 43 2.79 -1.64 0.79
N GLU A 44 2.29 -2.12 -0.35
CA GLU A 44 2.33 -1.38 -1.60
C GLU A 44 1.49 -0.10 -1.54
N GLN A 45 0.30 -0.16 -0.93
CA GLN A 45 -0.56 1.00 -0.70
C GLN A 45 0.11 2.03 0.23
N GLU A 46 0.61 1.61 1.39
CA GLU A 46 1.31 2.49 2.32
C GLU A 46 2.54 3.14 1.68
N ARG A 47 3.28 2.39 0.86
CA ARG A 47 4.42 2.91 0.12
C ARG A 47 3.98 3.99 -0.88
N GLN A 48 2.92 3.75 -1.63
CA GLN A 48 2.36 4.75 -2.55
C GLN A 48 1.91 6.01 -1.81
N GLU A 49 1.23 5.87 -0.68
CA GLU A 49 0.82 7.02 0.14
C GLU A 49 2.01 7.83 0.65
N LYS A 50 3.07 7.16 1.11
CA LYS A 50 4.30 7.84 1.56
C LYS A 50 4.96 8.60 0.42
N LEU A 51 5.07 8.00 -0.76
CA LEU A 51 5.62 8.66 -1.95
C LEU A 51 4.77 9.86 -2.39
N PHE A 52 3.44 9.72 -2.36
CA PHE A 52 2.53 10.81 -2.68
C PHE A 52 2.67 11.97 -1.69
N LYS A 53 2.71 11.68 -0.37
CA LYS A 53 2.94 12.69 0.67
C LYS A 53 4.28 13.41 0.49
N ALA A 54 5.35 12.66 0.18
CA ALA A 54 6.66 13.24 -0.09
C ALA A 54 6.66 14.13 -1.34
N SER A 55 6.08 13.65 -2.45
CA SER A 55 5.93 14.41 -3.70
C SER A 55 5.17 15.72 -3.49
N MET A 56 4.05 15.68 -2.74
CA MET A 56 3.28 16.88 -2.41
C MET A 56 4.07 17.88 -1.57
N ARG A 57 4.90 17.41 -0.63
CA ARG A 57 5.79 18.27 0.16
C ARG A 57 6.84 18.92 -0.74
N THR A 58 7.54 18.13 -1.56
CA THR A 58 8.54 18.65 -2.50
C THR A 58 7.92 19.63 -3.50
N ARG A 59 6.71 19.38 -4.00
CA ARG A 59 6.00 20.32 -4.89
C ARG A 59 5.72 21.65 -4.21
N LYS A 60 5.26 21.65 -2.95
CA LYS A 60 5.02 22.88 -2.18
C LYS A 60 6.30 23.69 -2.00
N GLU A 61 7.38 23.03 -1.57
CA GLU A 61 8.67 23.69 -1.39
C GLU A 61 9.26 24.17 -2.73
N SER A 62 9.12 23.39 -3.80
CA SER A 62 9.58 23.77 -5.14
C SER A 62 8.83 24.97 -5.71
N ILE A 63 7.50 25.06 -5.50
CA ILE A 63 6.72 26.24 -5.90
C ILE A 63 7.18 27.48 -5.13
N LYS A 64 7.39 27.34 -3.82
CA LYS A 64 7.88 28.43 -2.97
C LYS A 64 9.25 28.92 -3.44
N ILE A 65 10.20 28.01 -3.60
CA ILE A 65 11.55 28.32 -4.09
C ILE A 65 11.47 28.97 -5.48
N ASN A 66 10.74 28.38 -6.43
CA ASN A 66 10.61 28.96 -7.76
C ASN A 66 10.01 30.38 -7.72
N SER A 67 9.05 30.66 -6.83
CA SER A 67 8.52 32.02 -6.66
C SER A 67 9.54 33.01 -6.08
N GLU A 68 10.43 32.54 -5.19
CA GLU A 68 11.53 33.35 -4.64
C GLU A 68 12.58 33.64 -5.72
N PHE A 69 12.89 32.67 -6.60
CA PHE A 69 13.81 32.86 -7.73
C PHE A 69 13.22 33.72 -8.86
N SER A 70 11.92 33.62 -9.15
CA SER A 70 11.26 34.49 -10.14
C SER A 70 11.36 35.98 -9.78
N ASN A 71 11.46 36.31 -8.49
CA ASN A 71 11.68 37.69 -8.06
C ASN A 71 13.12 38.17 -8.27
N ILE A 72 14.10 37.25 -8.37
CA ILE A 72 15.52 37.58 -8.59
C ILE A 72 15.81 37.80 -10.07
N GLU A 73 15.15 37.07 -10.98
CA GLU A 73 15.28 37.30 -12.43
C GLU A 73 14.80 38.70 -12.85
N HIS A 74 13.85 39.29 -12.13
CA HIS A 74 13.36 40.66 -12.40
C HIS A 74 14.23 41.79 -11.80
N ASP A 75 15.12 41.49 -10.86
CA ASP A 75 16.03 42.50 -10.27
C ASP A 75 17.32 42.68 -11.09
N LEU A 76 17.64 41.75 -12.01
CA LEU A 76 18.83 41.82 -12.87
C LEU A 76 18.60 42.61 -14.18
N GLU A 77 17.40 43.14 -14.41
CA GLU A 77 17.02 43.92 -15.60
C GLU A 77 16.84 45.44 -15.35
N ASN A 78 17.25 45.99 -14.19
CA ASN A 78 17.28 47.44 -13.95
C ASN A 78 18.71 48.00 -13.85
#